data_AF-A0A2E8YJ96-F1
#
_entry.id   AF-A0A2E8YJ96-F1
#
_cell.length_a   1.000
_cell.length_b   1.000
_cell.length_c   1.000
_cell.angle_alpha   90.00
_cell.angle_beta   90.00
_cell.angle_gamma   90.00
#
_symmetry.space_group_name_H-M   'P 1'
#
loop_
_entity.id
_entity.type
_entity.pdbx_description
1 polymer ?
#
loop_
_entity_poly.entity_id
_entity_poly.type
_entity_poly.pdbx_seq_one_letter_code
_entity_poly.pdbx_strand_id
1 'polypeptide(L)'
;MAELNTVAADGIDREAYSRTRESLSALNALEQKFGRLLPHASALLQDLFLAFFKLEPQLIPAKLLPASVMVNRQILAMLYESDEFRALRERTRLDQHQAVTATLRVGAQVHELLREVFRGRPQDLGDAMLAAKEELDLERLQDTPVPQARDMEADERGPDDGERDHEIAEALARLESHRRRQQGAARYFTKHVDTLDTELQRASRESESSEQAAQAYSSGGGANVDAQTRIELGERILQSNRLRKLAKVLGAMKELASEQRRRRIARMPEELHSLSLGAELERLLPVELVGLRCANVPSRLRSLYRDFLRRFAERQLSQYRIDAPAARGPMVVCLDGSGSMQGSKELWAKAVALTLMDITRRERRAFLGIIFSAGDPLFEVRLEGQTSRRSASYELDQKLRFAEHFPAGGTDFEQPLARAAQAVTEGDCRHGDILFISDGQAPVSEDLVDRLRALKRRHRFKIRVLDVDADQHARHEMARFADSVTAVKDLAGDSLGELFGSL
;
A
#
# COMPACT_ATOMS: atom_id res chain seq x y z
N MET A 1 36.15 -6.76 -12.51
CA MET A 1 34.81 -6.96 -13.12
C MET A 1 34.33 -5.63 -13.68
N ALA A 2 34.19 -5.55 -15.00
CA ALA A 2 33.61 -4.39 -15.66
C ALA A 2 32.18 -4.10 -15.16
N GLU A 3 31.77 -2.83 -15.15
CA GLU A 3 30.40 -2.44 -14.84
C GLU A 3 29.47 -2.88 -15.98
N LEU A 4 28.61 -3.87 -15.72
CA LEU A 4 27.66 -4.43 -16.69
C LEU A 4 26.34 -3.64 -16.75
N ASN A 5 26.07 -2.81 -15.74
CA ASN A 5 24.91 -1.93 -15.70
C ASN A 5 25.09 -0.78 -16.69
N THR A 6 24.04 -0.50 -17.46
CA THR A 6 24.02 0.59 -18.44
C THR A 6 23.49 1.90 -17.87
N VAL A 7 22.86 1.83 -16.68
CA VAL A 7 22.48 2.98 -15.86
C VAL A 7 23.50 3.12 -14.74
N ALA A 8 24.03 4.33 -14.55
CA ALA A 8 24.95 4.61 -13.44
C ALA A 8 24.25 4.32 -12.10
N ALA A 9 24.87 3.52 -11.23
CA ALA A 9 24.31 3.06 -9.97
C ALA A 9 25.31 3.17 -8.83
N ASP A 10 24.90 3.72 -7.68
CA ASP A 10 25.68 3.75 -6.45
C ASP A 10 25.39 2.54 -5.54
N GLY A 11 25.99 2.52 -4.35
CA GLY A 11 25.78 1.42 -3.39
C GLY A 11 24.34 1.33 -2.85
N ILE A 12 23.67 2.48 -2.68
CA ILE A 12 22.30 2.56 -2.15
C ILE A 12 21.32 2.03 -3.21
N ASP A 13 21.54 2.40 -4.47
CA ASP A 13 20.75 1.92 -5.60
C ASP A 13 20.79 0.39 -5.74
N ARG A 14 22.00 -0.16 -5.63
CA ARG A 14 22.24 -1.61 -5.71
C ARG A 14 21.59 -2.32 -4.53
N GLU A 15 21.66 -1.74 -3.33
CA GLU A 15 21.00 -2.29 -2.15
C GLU A 15 19.47 -2.27 -2.29
N ALA A 16 18.89 -1.17 -2.79
CA ALA A 16 17.45 -1.06 -3.02
C ALA A 16 16.93 -2.12 -4.00
N TYR A 17 17.66 -2.37 -5.09
CA TYR A 17 17.32 -3.42 -6.03
C TYR A 17 17.46 -4.82 -5.40
N SER A 18 18.58 -5.11 -4.72
CA SER A 18 18.83 -6.41 -4.09
C SER A 18 17.77 -6.78 -3.06
N ARG A 19 17.39 -5.86 -2.17
CA ARG A 19 16.30 -6.06 -1.19
C ARG A 19 14.98 -6.42 -1.88
N THR A 20 14.70 -5.77 -3.02
CA THR A 20 13.49 -6.06 -3.78
C THR A 20 13.54 -7.46 -4.41
N ARG A 21 14.67 -7.80 -5.03
CA ARG A 21 14.88 -9.09 -5.70
C ARG A 21 14.75 -10.27 -4.73
N GLU A 22 15.23 -10.12 -3.51
CA GLU A 22 15.10 -11.14 -2.45
C GLU A 22 13.64 -11.35 -2.05
N SER A 23 12.83 -10.28 -2.00
CA SER A 23 11.43 -10.36 -1.61
C SER A 23 10.48 -10.88 -2.70
N LEU A 24 10.84 -10.77 -3.99
CA LEU A 24 9.90 -11.01 -5.09
C LEU A 24 10.30 -12.16 -6.01
N SER A 25 9.58 -13.27 -5.88
CA SER A 25 9.72 -14.42 -6.78
C SER A 25 9.40 -14.11 -8.24
N ALA A 26 8.49 -13.15 -8.49
CA ALA A 26 8.11 -12.71 -9.84
C ALA A 26 9.29 -12.08 -10.60
N LEU A 27 10.15 -11.32 -9.92
CA LEU A 27 11.32 -10.70 -10.52
C LEU A 27 12.36 -11.77 -10.89
N ASN A 28 12.57 -12.76 -10.03
CA ASN A 28 13.46 -13.89 -10.30
C ASN A 28 12.95 -14.74 -11.47
N ALA A 29 11.65 -14.96 -11.58
CA ALA A 29 11.05 -15.66 -12.73
C ALA A 29 11.23 -14.89 -14.03
N LEU A 30 11.12 -13.56 -13.99
CA LEU A 30 11.38 -12.70 -15.14
C LEU A 30 12.86 -12.73 -15.56
N GLU A 31 13.78 -12.68 -14.60
CA GLU A 31 15.23 -12.80 -14.83
C GLU A 31 15.59 -14.11 -15.55
N GLN A 32 15.02 -15.24 -15.10
CA GLN A 32 15.22 -16.53 -15.77
C GLN A 32 14.70 -16.54 -17.21
N LYS A 33 13.60 -15.84 -17.50
CA LYS A 33 13.08 -15.70 -18.87
C LYS A 33 14.04 -14.89 -19.74
N PHE A 34 14.57 -13.78 -19.22
CA PHE A 34 15.56 -12.96 -19.92
C PHE A 34 16.89 -13.68 -20.11
N GLY A 35 17.35 -14.47 -19.15
CA GLY A 35 18.61 -15.23 -19.23
C GLY A 35 18.65 -16.26 -20.36
N ARG A 36 17.50 -16.62 -20.93
CA ARG A 36 17.41 -17.47 -22.14
C ARG A 36 17.60 -16.69 -23.45
N LEU A 37 17.48 -15.36 -23.40
CA LEU A 37 17.50 -14.48 -24.56
C LEU A 37 18.66 -13.49 -24.58
N LEU A 38 19.30 -13.19 -23.45
CA LEU A 38 20.36 -12.18 -23.38
C LEU A 38 21.46 -12.60 -22.41
N PRO A 39 22.74 -12.29 -22.73
CA PRO A 39 23.78 -12.28 -21.72
C PRO A 39 23.47 -11.18 -20.69
N HIS A 40 23.88 -11.37 -19.43
CA HIS A 40 23.73 -10.37 -18.36
C HIS A 40 22.29 -9.87 -18.14
N ALA A 41 21.30 -10.77 -18.22
CA ALA A 41 19.89 -10.48 -17.97
C ALA A 41 19.61 -9.79 -16.61
N SER A 42 20.40 -10.13 -15.59
CA SER A 42 20.33 -9.52 -14.27
C SER A 42 20.60 -8.00 -14.30
N ALA A 43 21.57 -7.57 -15.11
CA ALA A 43 21.93 -6.17 -15.28
C ALA A 43 20.81 -5.37 -15.97
N LEU A 44 20.16 -5.95 -16.98
CA LEU A 44 19.03 -5.30 -17.66
C LEU A 44 17.84 -5.05 -16.70
N LEU A 45 17.47 -6.03 -15.89
CA LEU A 45 16.37 -5.87 -14.94
C LEU A 45 16.69 -4.86 -13.84
N GLN A 46 17.93 -4.86 -13.36
CA GLN A 46 18.41 -3.84 -12.45
C GLN A 46 18.34 -2.45 -13.10
N ASP A 47 18.82 -2.32 -14.33
CA ASP A 47 18.80 -1.04 -15.04
C ASP A 47 17.36 -0.54 -15.29
N LEU A 48 16.42 -1.43 -15.64
CA LEU A 48 15.01 -1.10 -15.77
C LEU A 48 14.42 -0.61 -14.44
N PHE A 49 14.72 -1.30 -13.34
CA PHE A 49 14.31 -0.86 -12.01
C PHE A 49 14.88 0.52 -11.69
N LEU A 50 16.17 0.75 -11.91
CA LEU A 50 16.80 2.05 -11.66
C LEU A 50 16.24 3.14 -12.55
N ALA A 51 15.89 2.81 -13.80
CA ALA A 51 15.26 3.75 -14.71
C ALA A 51 13.92 4.25 -14.17
N PHE A 52 13.12 3.40 -13.51
CA PHE A 52 11.86 3.80 -12.86
C PHE A 52 12.06 4.42 -11.47
N PHE A 53 13.00 3.91 -10.67
CA PHE A 53 13.17 4.26 -9.26
C PHE A 53 13.98 5.55 -9.06
N LYS A 54 15.06 5.76 -9.80
CA LYS A 54 15.95 6.91 -9.58
C LYS A 54 15.26 8.23 -9.89
N LEU A 55 15.62 9.27 -9.15
CA LEU A 55 15.22 10.65 -9.46
C LEU A 55 15.74 11.08 -10.84
N GLU A 56 17.05 10.93 -11.06
CA GLU A 56 17.74 11.27 -12.31
C GLU A 56 18.66 10.14 -12.75
N PRO A 57 18.13 9.11 -13.43
CA PRO A 57 18.95 8.04 -13.97
C PRO A 57 19.78 8.55 -15.16
N GLN A 58 21.07 8.22 -15.15
CA GLN A 58 21.99 8.59 -16.21
C GLN A 58 22.48 7.34 -16.94
N LEU A 59 22.33 7.39 -18.26
CA LEU A 59 22.80 6.35 -19.15
C LEU A 59 24.31 6.46 -19.38
N ILE A 60 25.05 5.40 -19.08
CA ILE A 60 26.50 5.37 -19.28
C ILE A 60 26.83 5.44 -20.78
N PRO A 61 27.81 6.26 -21.21
CA PRO A 61 28.21 6.35 -22.61
C PRO A 61 28.60 4.98 -23.21
N ALA A 62 28.17 4.71 -24.44
CA ALA A 62 28.38 3.42 -25.13
C ALA A 62 29.86 3.05 -25.42
N LYS A 63 30.80 3.95 -25.11
CA LYS A 63 32.24 3.71 -25.24
C LYS A 63 32.86 3.14 -23.96
N LEU A 64 32.20 3.34 -22.82
CA LEU A 64 32.66 2.89 -21.50
C LEU A 64 32.05 1.54 -21.10
N LEU A 65 31.10 1.05 -21.90
CA LEU A 65 30.35 -0.17 -21.63
C LEU A 65 30.89 -1.33 -22.46
N PRO A 66 30.87 -2.55 -21.92
CA PRO A 66 31.16 -3.77 -22.68
C PRO A 66 30.25 -3.94 -23.91
N ALA A 67 30.76 -4.61 -24.95
CA ALA A 67 30.00 -4.91 -26.15
C ALA A 67 28.80 -5.83 -25.87
N SER A 68 28.89 -6.73 -24.89
CA SER A 68 27.82 -7.67 -24.51
C SER A 68 26.54 -7.02 -24.00
N VAL A 69 26.63 -5.80 -23.44
CA VAL A 69 25.50 -5.07 -22.83
C VAL A 69 24.90 -4.01 -23.75
N MET A 70 25.34 -3.92 -25.01
CA MET A 70 24.85 -2.89 -25.94
C MET A 70 23.37 -3.05 -26.27
N VAL A 71 22.86 -4.28 -26.30
CA VAL A 71 21.41 -4.52 -26.47
C VAL A 71 20.63 -3.95 -25.29
N ASN A 72 21.09 -4.19 -24.05
CA ASN A 72 20.47 -3.63 -22.84
C ASN A 72 20.43 -2.10 -22.90
N ARG A 73 21.54 -1.50 -23.32
CA ARG A 73 21.67 -0.05 -23.45
C ARG A 73 20.66 0.53 -24.44
N GLN A 74 20.46 -0.14 -25.58
CA GLN A 74 19.56 0.33 -26.63
C GLN A 74 18.11 0.27 -26.21
N ILE A 75 17.71 -0.78 -25.49
CA ILE A 75 16.36 -0.90 -24.93
C ILE A 75 16.07 0.31 -24.03
N LEU A 76 16.99 0.64 -23.12
CA LEU A 76 16.79 1.79 -22.26
C LEU A 76 16.80 3.09 -23.04
N ALA A 77 17.74 3.29 -23.95
CA ALA A 77 17.80 4.50 -24.78
C ALA A 77 16.47 4.76 -25.50
N MET A 78 15.86 3.71 -26.06
CA MET A 78 14.53 3.79 -26.66
C MET A 78 13.44 4.13 -25.64
N LEU A 79 13.45 3.52 -24.45
CA LEU A 79 12.50 3.88 -23.38
C LEU A 79 12.62 5.35 -22.98
N TYR A 80 13.82 5.92 -22.90
CA TYR A 80 14.01 7.35 -22.58
C TYR A 80 13.48 8.31 -23.67
N GLU A 81 13.40 7.84 -24.93
CA GLU A 81 12.81 8.60 -26.03
C GLU A 81 11.28 8.69 -25.94
N SER A 82 10.62 7.69 -25.33
CA SER A 82 9.16 7.63 -25.14
C SER A 82 8.64 8.65 -24.11
N ASP A 83 7.56 9.36 -24.47
CA ASP A 83 6.87 10.29 -23.56
C ASP A 83 6.06 9.53 -22.50
N GLU A 84 5.50 8.39 -22.87
CA GLU A 84 4.77 7.47 -21.98
C GLU A 84 5.68 6.97 -20.85
N PHE A 85 6.92 6.62 -21.17
CA PHE A 85 7.91 6.24 -20.18
C PHE A 85 8.20 7.39 -19.19
N ARG A 86 8.37 8.62 -19.69
CA ARG A 86 8.57 9.80 -18.81
C ARG A 86 7.35 10.03 -17.92
N ALA A 87 6.14 9.91 -18.45
CA ALA A 87 4.89 10.06 -17.70
C ALA A 87 4.73 9.01 -16.59
N LEU A 88 5.14 7.77 -16.86
CA LEU A 88 5.18 6.71 -15.85
C LEU A 88 6.25 7.01 -14.78
N ARG A 89 7.44 7.49 -15.18
CA ARG A 89 8.51 7.85 -14.24
C ARG A 89 8.13 8.91 -13.23
N GLU A 90 7.34 9.91 -13.60
CA GLU A 90 6.88 10.93 -12.64
C GLU A 90 6.14 10.33 -11.43
N ARG A 91 5.59 9.12 -11.57
CA ARG A 91 4.88 8.39 -10.50
C ARG A 91 5.75 7.36 -9.78
N THR A 92 6.79 6.85 -10.42
CA THR A 92 7.62 5.76 -9.87
C THR A 92 8.88 6.26 -9.15
N ARG A 93 9.31 7.50 -9.41
CA ARG A 93 10.52 8.09 -8.80
C ARG A 93 10.48 8.03 -7.28
N LEU A 94 11.51 7.45 -6.69
CA LEU A 94 11.70 7.28 -5.24
C LEU A 94 10.60 6.43 -4.56
N ASP A 95 9.70 5.82 -5.33
CA ASP A 95 8.72 4.86 -4.84
C ASP A 95 9.11 3.46 -5.30
N GLN A 96 9.67 2.69 -4.36
CA GLN A 96 10.14 1.33 -4.61
C GLN A 96 8.99 0.42 -5.07
N HIS A 97 7.78 0.57 -4.54
CA HIS A 97 6.62 -0.25 -4.94
C HIS A 97 6.24 -0.02 -6.40
N GLN A 98 6.11 1.25 -6.77
CA GLN A 98 5.69 1.62 -8.11
C GLN A 98 6.77 1.30 -9.13
N ALA A 99 8.04 1.56 -8.81
CA ALA A 99 9.16 1.24 -9.69
C ALA A 99 9.24 -0.27 -10.00
N VAL A 100 9.00 -1.11 -9.01
CA VAL A 100 9.01 -2.57 -9.16
C VAL A 100 7.85 -3.05 -10.02
N THR A 101 6.65 -2.54 -9.73
CA THR A 101 5.44 -2.87 -10.50
C THR A 101 5.63 -2.50 -11.97
N ALA A 102 6.16 -1.30 -12.23
CA ALA A 102 6.52 -0.86 -13.58
C ALA A 102 7.58 -1.76 -14.22
N THR A 103 8.63 -2.13 -13.47
CA THR A 103 9.71 -3.01 -13.95
C THR A 103 9.20 -4.39 -14.36
N LEU A 104 8.31 -5.01 -13.57
CA LEU A 104 7.75 -6.33 -13.89
C LEU A 104 6.89 -6.29 -15.16
N ARG A 105 6.09 -5.23 -15.34
CA ARG A 105 5.19 -5.07 -16.48
C ARG A 105 5.94 -4.72 -17.76
N VAL A 106 6.70 -3.63 -17.72
CA VAL A 106 7.48 -3.16 -18.86
C VAL A 106 8.55 -4.19 -19.21
N GLY A 107 9.19 -4.81 -18.21
CA GLY A 107 10.13 -5.91 -18.41
C GLY A 107 9.51 -7.12 -19.10
N ALA A 108 8.29 -7.53 -18.74
CA ALA A 108 7.60 -8.61 -19.45
C ALA A 108 7.33 -8.26 -20.93
N GLN A 109 6.98 -7.01 -21.24
CA GLN A 109 6.79 -6.59 -22.62
C GLN A 109 8.11 -6.49 -23.40
N VAL A 110 9.15 -5.93 -22.78
CA VAL A 110 10.50 -5.90 -23.35
C VAL A 110 10.99 -7.32 -23.66
N HIS A 111 10.65 -8.30 -22.82
CA HIS A 111 10.96 -9.71 -23.06
C HIS A 111 10.28 -10.25 -24.31
N GLU A 112 8.98 -9.99 -24.49
CA GLU A 112 8.25 -10.39 -25.70
C GLU A 112 8.81 -9.73 -26.95
N LEU A 113 9.12 -8.43 -26.87
CA LEU A 113 9.73 -7.70 -27.97
C LEU A 113 11.09 -8.27 -28.35
N LEU A 114 11.94 -8.59 -27.37
CA LEU A 114 13.22 -9.24 -27.63
C LEU A 114 13.05 -10.60 -28.29
N ARG A 115 12.05 -11.38 -27.87
CA ARG A 115 11.75 -12.66 -28.50
C ARG A 115 11.37 -12.47 -29.97
N GLU A 116 10.58 -11.46 -30.32
CA GLU A 116 10.22 -11.15 -31.70
C GLU A 116 11.41 -10.67 -32.52
N VAL A 117 12.23 -9.76 -31.98
CA VAL A 117 13.44 -9.26 -32.63
C VAL A 117 14.42 -10.40 -32.92
N PHE A 118 14.68 -11.27 -31.95
CA PHE A 118 15.59 -12.39 -32.14
C PHE A 118 15.03 -13.51 -33.02
N ARG A 119 13.71 -13.66 -33.14
CA ARG A 119 13.10 -14.52 -34.18
C ARG A 119 13.37 -13.98 -35.58
N GLY A 120 13.26 -12.66 -35.77
CA GLY A 120 13.53 -12.02 -37.06
C GLY A 120 15.03 -11.92 -37.40
N ARG A 121 15.89 -11.83 -36.38
CA ARG A 121 17.35 -11.65 -36.53
C ARG A 121 18.13 -12.50 -35.51
N PRO A 122 18.20 -13.83 -35.69
CA PRO A 122 18.89 -14.72 -34.76
C PRO A 122 20.41 -14.44 -34.66
N GLN A 123 20.98 -13.82 -35.70
CA GLN A 123 22.38 -13.39 -35.74
C GLN A 123 22.73 -12.36 -34.66
N ASP A 124 21.80 -11.45 -34.30
CA ASP A 124 22.08 -10.41 -33.31
C ASP A 124 22.17 -11.01 -31.89
N LEU A 125 21.42 -12.09 -31.62
CA LEU A 125 21.53 -12.87 -30.39
C LEU A 125 22.89 -13.60 -30.32
N GLY A 126 23.27 -14.25 -31.42
CA GLY A 126 24.58 -14.91 -31.52
C GLY A 126 25.73 -13.94 -31.30
N ASP A 127 25.63 -12.73 -31.86
CA ASP A 127 26.64 -11.68 -31.71
C ASP A 127 26.75 -11.16 -30.27
N ALA A 128 25.64 -11.08 -29.52
CA ALA A 128 25.66 -10.72 -28.10
C ALA A 128 26.28 -11.80 -27.22
N MET A 129 25.93 -13.07 -27.46
CA MET A 129 26.51 -14.20 -26.73
C MET A 129 28.01 -14.37 -27.03
N LEU A 130 28.43 -14.18 -28.28
CA LEU A 130 29.83 -14.26 -28.67
C LEU A 130 30.64 -13.14 -28.03
N ALA A 131 30.14 -11.90 -28.07
CA ALA A 131 30.78 -10.76 -27.40
C ALA A 131 30.98 -11.00 -25.90
N ALA A 132 29.97 -11.55 -25.21
CA ALA A 132 30.08 -11.87 -23.78
C ALA A 132 31.15 -12.94 -23.50
N LYS A 133 31.31 -13.92 -24.40
CA LYS A 133 32.36 -14.92 -24.29
C LYS A 133 33.75 -14.31 -24.54
N GLU A 134 33.89 -13.49 -25.58
CA GLU A 134 35.14 -12.81 -25.91
C GLU A 134 35.59 -11.84 -24.80
N GLU A 135 34.65 -11.16 -24.14
CA GLU A 135 34.95 -10.32 -22.97
C GLU A 135 35.49 -11.12 -21.79
N LEU A 136 34.89 -12.28 -21.50
CA LEU A 136 35.35 -13.18 -20.43
C LEU A 136 36.74 -13.74 -20.75
N ASP A 137 36.98 -14.12 -22.01
CA ASP A 137 38.28 -14.63 -22.45
C ASP A 137 39.34 -13.52 -22.40
N LEU A 138 38.99 -12.26 -22.72
CA LEU A 138 39.86 -11.10 -22.56
C LEU A 138 40.16 -10.76 -21.10
N GLU A 139 39.17 -10.81 -20.19
CA GLU A 139 39.42 -10.66 -18.74
C GLU A 139 40.39 -11.74 -18.24
N ARG A 140 40.22 -13.01 -18.66
CA ARG A 140 41.15 -14.10 -18.32
C ARG A 140 42.56 -13.87 -18.86
N LEU A 141 42.68 -13.40 -20.10
CA LEU A 141 43.97 -13.06 -20.71
C LEU A 141 44.67 -11.92 -19.96
N GLN A 142 43.92 -10.95 -19.45
CA GLN A 142 44.46 -9.83 -18.66
C GLN A 142 44.85 -10.24 -17.23
N ASP A 143 44.08 -11.12 -16.59
CA ASP A 143 44.31 -11.58 -15.22
C ASP A 143 45.41 -12.67 -15.10
N THR A 144 45.86 -13.25 -16.23
CA THR A 144 46.92 -14.26 -16.20
C THR A 144 48.24 -13.60 -15.75
N PRO A 145 48.89 -14.02 -14.65
CA PRO A 145 50.09 -13.34 -14.16
C PRO A 145 51.22 -13.50 -15.18
N VAL A 146 51.82 -12.37 -15.59
CA VAL A 146 53.09 -12.38 -16.36
C VAL A 146 54.15 -13.03 -15.46
N PRO A 147 54.89 -14.06 -15.91
CA PRO A 147 55.99 -14.59 -15.14
C PRO A 147 56.98 -13.44 -14.90
N GLN A 148 57.08 -12.95 -13.66
CA GLN A 148 58.09 -11.95 -13.33
C GLN A 148 59.45 -12.58 -13.58
N ALA A 149 60.13 -12.11 -14.64
CA ALA A 149 61.54 -12.38 -14.86
C ALA A 149 62.29 -11.99 -13.59
N ARG A 150 62.77 -13.00 -12.87
CA ARG A 150 63.71 -12.79 -11.77
C ARG A 150 64.97 -12.17 -12.37
N ASP A 151 65.28 -10.99 -11.87
CA ASP A 151 66.58 -10.31 -11.93
C ASP A 151 67.32 -10.43 -13.26
N MET A 152 67.14 -9.46 -14.16
CA MET A 152 68.24 -8.73 -14.81
C MET A 152 67.68 -7.63 -15.73
N GLU A 153 68.23 -6.43 -15.52
CA GLU A 153 68.37 -5.26 -16.41
C GLU A 153 67.25 -4.91 -17.41
N ALA A 154 66.87 -3.63 -17.34
CA ALA A 154 65.91 -2.99 -18.22
C ALA A 154 66.23 -3.19 -19.71
N ASP A 155 65.14 -3.38 -20.48
CA ASP A 155 64.92 -2.90 -21.85
C ASP A 155 64.74 -3.92 -22.99
N GLU A 156 64.21 -5.12 -22.71
CA GLU A 156 63.57 -5.93 -23.76
C GLU A 156 62.23 -6.49 -23.27
N ARG A 157 61.11 -5.93 -23.78
CA ARG A 157 59.82 -6.64 -23.78
C ARG A 157 60.06 -7.99 -24.47
N GLY A 158 59.78 -9.08 -23.78
CA GLY A 158 60.00 -10.41 -24.36
C GLY A 158 59.12 -10.60 -25.61
N PRO A 159 59.48 -11.50 -26.55
CA PRO A 159 58.62 -11.83 -27.69
C PRO A 159 57.21 -12.27 -27.27
N ASP A 160 57.09 -12.87 -26.08
CA ASP A 160 55.84 -13.31 -25.44
C ASP A 160 54.95 -12.13 -24.99
N ASP A 161 55.53 -10.98 -24.60
CA ASP A 161 54.77 -9.78 -24.24
C ASP A 161 54.16 -9.11 -25.49
N GLY A 162 54.87 -9.17 -26.63
CA GLY A 162 54.40 -8.63 -27.91
C GLY A 162 53.28 -9.45 -28.55
N GLU A 163 53.35 -10.78 -28.45
CA GLU A 163 52.28 -11.68 -28.90
C GLU A 163 51.01 -11.47 -28.07
N ARG A 164 51.15 -11.32 -26.76
CA ARG A 164 50.03 -11.09 -25.84
C ARG A 164 49.37 -9.72 -26.04
N ASP A 165 50.16 -8.66 -26.23
CA ASP A 165 49.64 -7.33 -26.59
C ASP A 165 48.90 -7.36 -27.94
N HIS A 166 49.38 -8.17 -28.89
CA HIS A 166 48.73 -8.35 -30.20
C HIS A 166 47.40 -9.10 -30.07
N GLU A 167 47.34 -10.19 -29.29
CA GLU A 167 46.11 -10.93 -29.01
C GLU A 167 45.05 -10.06 -28.32
N ILE A 168 45.46 -9.22 -27.36
CA ILE A 168 44.57 -8.25 -26.70
C ILE A 168 44.05 -7.23 -27.72
N ALA A 169 44.91 -6.69 -28.59
CA ALA A 169 44.52 -5.74 -29.62
C ALA A 169 43.53 -6.35 -30.63
N GLU A 170 43.74 -7.60 -31.06
CA GLU A 170 42.81 -8.31 -31.93
C GLU A 170 41.46 -8.55 -31.25
N ALA A 171 41.46 -8.99 -29.99
CA ALA A 171 40.24 -9.21 -29.23
C ALA A 171 39.43 -7.90 -29.06
N LEU A 172 40.11 -6.77 -28.77
CA LEU A 172 39.47 -5.46 -28.69
C LEU A 172 38.84 -5.03 -30.04
N ALA A 173 39.51 -5.31 -31.17
CA ALA A 173 38.99 -5.00 -32.50
C ALA A 173 37.74 -5.84 -32.86
N ARG A 174 37.73 -7.12 -32.46
CA ARG A 174 36.56 -8.01 -32.60
C ARG A 174 35.38 -7.50 -31.77
N LEU A 175 35.62 -7.14 -30.51
CA LEU A 175 34.61 -6.56 -29.62
C LEU A 175 34.05 -5.24 -30.15
N GLU A 176 34.87 -4.36 -30.73
CA GLU A 176 34.36 -3.13 -31.36
C GLU A 176 33.48 -3.43 -32.58
N SER A 177 33.83 -4.47 -33.34
CA SER A 177 33.02 -4.93 -34.48
C SER A 177 31.67 -5.51 -34.02
N HIS A 178 31.65 -6.27 -32.92
CA HIS A 178 30.42 -6.72 -32.27
C HIS A 178 29.57 -5.54 -31.80
N ARG A 179 30.18 -4.53 -31.17
CA ARG A 179 29.51 -3.32 -30.69
C ARG A 179 28.81 -2.57 -31.83
N ARG A 180 29.47 -2.40 -32.98
CA ARG A 180 28.89 -1.73 -34.17
C ARG A 180 27.72 -2.52 -34.76
N ARG A 181 27.81 -3.85 -34.83
CA ARG A 181 26.73 -4.71 -35.32
C ARG A 181 25.50 -4.64 -34.42
N GLN A 182 25.71 -4.73 -33.11
CA GLN A 182 24.64 -4.60 -32.14
C GLN A 182 24.01 -3.20 -32.17
N GLN A 183 24.77 -2.11 -32.37
CA GLN A 183 24.21 -0.76 -32.56
C GLN A 183 23.25 -0.65 -33.75
N GLY A 184 23.44 -1.44 -34.80
CA GLY A 184 22.52 -1.52 -35.94
C GLY A 184 21.15 -2.11 -35.59
N ALA A 185 21.06 -2.94 -34.54
CA ALA A 185 19.81 -3.54 -34.07
C ALA A 185 18.83 -2.50 -33.48
N ALA A 186 19.34 -1.36 -33.00
CA ALA A 186 18.54 -0.25 -32.45
C ALA A 186 17.43 0.23 -33.40
N ARG A 187 17.68 0.20 -34.71
CA ARG A 187 16.69 0.58 -35.74
C ARG A 187 15.53 -0.40 -35.89
N TYR A 188 15.69 -1.61 -35.37
CA TYR A 188 14.65 -2.64 -35.39
C TYR A 188 13.76 -2.49 -34.16
N PHE A 189 14.39 -2.24 -33.01
CA PHE A 189 13.75 -1.82 -31.77
C PHE A 189 12.82 -0.62 -31.98
N THR A 190 13.25 0.39 -32.76
CA THR A 190 12.41 1.56 -33.07
C THR A 190 11.12 1.24 -33.84
N LYS A 191 11.04 0.11 -34.58
CA LYS A 191 9.81 -0.29 -35.30
C LYS A 191 8.72 -0.81 -34.38
N HIS A 192 9.08 -1.17 -33.15
CA HIS A 192 8.16 -1.72 -32.15
C HIS A 192 7.90 -0.74 -31.00
N VAL A 193 8.29 0.53 -31.15
CA VAL A 193 8.07 1.59 -30.14
C VAL A 193 6.58 1.76 -29.86
N ASP A 194 5.72 1.80 -30.88
CA ASP A 194 4.27 1.92 -30.69
C ASP A 194 3.69 0.81 -29.79
N THR A 195 4.19 -0.43 -29.93
CA THR A 195 3.75 -1.54 -29.08
C THR A 195 4.24 -1.40 -27.64
N LEU A 196 5.41 -0.79 -27.42
CA LEU A 196 5.90 -0.47 -26.09
C LEU A 196 5.14 0.70 -25.48
N ASP A 197 4.83 1.75 -26.24
CA ASP A 197 4.08 2.91 -25.75
C ASP A 197 2.67 2.51 -25.29
N THR A 198 1.98 1.67 -26.06
CA THR A 198 0.67 1.15 -25.63
C THR A 198 0.75 0.36 -24.32
N GLU A 199 1.83 -0.39 -24.10
CA GLU A 199 2.06 -1.13 -22.85
C GLU A 199 2.54 -0.22 -21.71
N LEU A 200 3.31 0.81 -21.98
CA LEU A 200 3.68 1.83 -21.00
C LEU A 200 2.43 2.57 -20.50
N GLN A 201 1.48 2.89 -21.38
CA GLN A 201 0.19 3.46 -21.00
C GLN A 201 -0.65 2.49 -20.15
N ARG A 202 -0.67 1.19 -20.51
CA ARG A 202 -1.36 0.16 -19.70
C ARG A 202 -0.72 0.02 -18.33
N ALA A 203 0.61 -0.09 -18.27
CA ALA A 203 1.38 -0.15 -17.04
C ALA A 203 1.13 1.08 -16.15
N SER A 204 1.04 2.27 -16.74
CA SER A 204 0.69 3.49 -16.00
C SER A 204 -0.71 3.43 -15.40
N ARG A 205 -1.74 3.05 -16.17
CA ARG A 205 -3.12 2.94 -15.65
C ARG A 205 -3.26 1.86 -14.59
N GLU A 206 -2.55 0.75 -14.74
CA GLU A 206 -2.54 -0.33 -13.77
C GLU A 206 -1.80 0.06 -12.48
N SER A 207 -0.68 0.76 -12.59
CA SER A 207 0.08 1.32 -11.47
C SER A 207 -0.79 2.27 -10.65
N GLU A 208 -1.52 3.19 -11.29
CA GLU A 208 -2.47 4.08 -10.63
C GLU A 208 -3.59 3.31 -9.91
N SER A 209 -4.19 2.34 -10.60
CA SER A 209 -5.26 1.50 -10.03
C SER A 209 -4.76 0.67 -8.84
N SER A 210 -3.53 0.15 -8.92
CA SER A 210 -2.87 -0.60 -7.85
C SER A 210 -2.58 0.30 -6.66
N GLU A 211 -2.09 1.51 -6.89
CA GLU A 211 -1.81 2.50 -5.85
C GLU A 211 -3.07 2.90 -5.09
N GLN A 212 -4.11 3.29 -5.82
CA GLN A 212 -5.41 3.64 -5.24
C GLN A 212 -5.97 2.48 -4.41
N ALA A 213 -5.82 1.26 -4.90
CA ALA A 213 -6.26 0.07 -4.18
C ALA A 213 -5.42 -0.19 -2.93
N ALA A 214 -4.09 -0.10 -3.00
CA ALA A 214 -3.21 -0.24 -1.86
C ALA A 214 -3.51 0.83 -0.79
N GLN A 215 -3.76 2.07 -1.20
CA GLN A 215 -4.17 3.17 -0.34
C GLN A 215 -5.56 2.91 0.29
N ALA A 216 -6.49 2.30 -0.47
CA ALA A 216 -7.80 1.92 0.05
C ALA A 216 -7.71 0.84 1.14
N TYR A 217 -6.77 -0.10 1.11
CA TYR A 217 -6.59 -1.06 2.21
C TYR A 217 -5.74 -0.51 3.36
N SER A 218 -4.82 0.41 3.06
CA SER A 218 -4.02 1.10 4.08
C SER A 218 -4.91 1.92 5.02
N SER A 219 -4.66 1.79 6.32
CA SER A 219 -5.41 2.54 7.33
C SER A 219 -5.04 4.02 7.23
N GLY A 220 -6.00 4.85 6.82
CA GLY A 220 -5.77 6.22 6.34
C GLY A 220 -5.23 7.20 7.38
N GLY A 221 -3.95 7.07 7.67
CA GLY A 221 -3.20 7.91 8.58
C GLY A 221 -1.72 7.59 8.46
N GLY A 222 -1.18 7.68 7.24
CA GLY A 222 0.26 7.70 6.95
C GLY A 222 1.09 6.67 7.72
N ALA A 223 0.49 5.55 8.13
CA ALA A 223 1.23 4.51 8.79
C ALA A 223 2.28 4.08 7.77
N ASN A 224 3.55 4.16 8.16
CA ASN A 224 4.66 3.54 7.44
C ASN A 224 4.40 2.04 7.38
N VAL A 225 3.45 1.63 6.54
CA VAL A 225 3.41 0.31 5.95
C VAL A 225 4.71 0.22 5.20
N ASP A 226 5.53 -0.74 5.62
CA ASP A 226 6.83 -0.95 5.02
C ASP A 226 6.69 -1.12 3.50
N ALA A 227 7.71 -0.71 2.76
CA ALA A 227 7.68 -0.79 1.29
C ALA A 227 7.42 -2.22 0.81
N GLN A 228 7.94 -3.23 1.51
CA GLN A 228 7.71 -4.65 1.19
C GLN A 228 6.24 -5.04 1.36
N THR A 229 5.62 -4.63 2.47
CA THR A 229 4.21 -4.91 2.72
C THR A 229 3.29 -4.23 1.69
N ARG A 230 3.68 -3.04 1.17
CA ARG A 230 2.94 -2.42 0.05
C ARG A 230 3.10 -3.23 -1.23
N ILE A 231 4.29 -3.78 -1.51
CA ILE A 231 4.57 -4.63 -2.68
C ILE A 231 3.74 -5.90 -2.65
N GLU A 232 3.74 -6.62 -1.53
CA GLU A 232 2.91 -7.82 -1.35
C GLU A 232 1.42 -7.51 -1.53
N LEU A 233 0.97 -6.38 -0.98
CA LEU A 233 -0.41 -5.91 -1.13
C LEU A 233 -0.76 -5.61 -2.59
N GLY A 234 0.11 -4.87 -3.30
CA GLY A 234 -0.03 -4.57 -4.71
C GLY A 234 -0.15 -5.84 -5.55
N GLU A 235 0.72 -6.83 -5.31
CA GLU A 235 0.65 -8.12 -6.02
C GLU A 235 -0.65 -8.88 -5.75
N ARG A 236 -1.08 -9.01 -4.49
CA ARG A 236 -2.35 -9.71 -4.16
C ARG A 236 -3.55 -9.02 -4.80
N ILE A 237 -3.58 -7.69 -4.82
CA ILE A 237 -4.63 -6.91 -5.48
C ILE A 237 -4.58 -7.08 -7.00
N LEU A 238 -3.39 -7.12 -7.60
CA LEU A 238 -3.22 -7.31 -9.03
C LEU A 238 -3.71 -8.70 -9.48
N GLN A 239 -3.48 -9.73 -8.66
CA GLN A 239 -3.90 -11.10 -8.91
C GLN A 239 -5.40 -11.31 -8.71
N SER A 240 -6.04 -10.56 -7.80
CA SER A 240 -7.46 -10.73 -7.47
C SER A 240 -8.34 -9.60 -8.00
N ASN A 241 -9.11 -9.90 -9.05
CA ASN A 241 -10.15 -8.99 -9.55
C ASN A 241 -11.18 -8.61 -8.48
N ARG A 242 -11.44 -9.48 -7.49
CA ARG A 242 -12.35 -9.20 -6.37
C ARG A 242 -11.77 -8.14 -5.44
N LEU A 243 -10.50 -8.27 -5.05
CA LEU A 243 -9.83 -7.28 -4.21
C LEU A 243 -9.73 -5.92 -4.88
N ARG A 244 -9.49 -5.88 -6.20
CA ARG A 244 -9.49 -4.64 -6.98
C ARG A 244 -10.87 -3.97 -7.00
N LYS A 245 -11.95 -4.73 -7.19
CA LYS A 245 -13.32 -4.19 -7.13
C LYS A 245 -13.65 -3.69 -5.72
N LEU A 246 -13.31 -4.45 -4.69
CA LEU A 246 -13.52 -4.08 -3.29
C LEU A 246 -12.77 -2.79 -2.93
N ALA A 247 -11.51 -2.64 -3.36
CA ALA A 247 -10.73 -1.43 -3.15
C ALA A 247 -11.42 -0.16 -3.65
N LYS A 248 -12.07 -0.22 -4.83
CA LYS A 248 -12.82 0.93 -5.38
C LYS A 248 -13.98 1.32 -4.48
N VAL A 249 -14.78 0.34 -4.03
CA VAL A 249 -15.92 0.58 -3.13
C VAL A 249 -15.43 1.08 -1.77
N LEU A 250 -14.37 0.46 -1.24
CA LEU A 250 -13.75 0.85 0.03
C LEU A 250 -13.21 2.28 0.00
N GLY A 251 -12.56 2.70 -1.11
CA GLY A 251 -12.12 4.07 -1.31
C GLY A 251 -13.27 5.06 -1.23
N ALA A 252 -14.37 4.80 -1.94
CA ALA A 252 -15.57 5.65 -1.90
C ALA A 252 -16.20 5.71 -0.50
N MET A 253 -16.28 4.58 0.22
CA MET A 253 -16.82 4.53 1.58
C MET A 253 -15.98 5.32 2.58
N LYS A 254 -14.65 5.28 2.45
CA LYS A 254 -13.73 6.08 3.27
C LYS A 254 -13.89 7.57 3.02
N GLU A 255 -14.10 7.98 1.77
CA GLU A 255 -14.36 9.37 1.41
C GLU A 255 -15.66 9.84 2.09
N LEU A 256 -16.76 9.10 1.91
CA LEU A 256 -18.05 9.38 2.56
C LEU A 256 -17.94 9.49 4.09
N ALA A 257 -17.25 8.53 4.73
CA ALA A 257 -17.03 8.56 6.17
C ALA A 257 -16.20 9.79 6.61
N SER A 258 -15.19 10.17 5.82
CA SER A 258 -14.33 11.32 6.09
C SER A 258 -15.08 12.64 5.93
N GLU A 259 -15.94 12.76 4.91
CA GLU A 259 -16.80 13.92 4.70
C GLU A 259 -17.77 14.14 5.86
N GLN A 260 -18.46 13.08 6.30
CA GLN A 260 -19.40 13.17 7.43
C GLN A 260 -18.72 13.60 8.72
N ARG A 261 -17.51 13.10 8.95
CA ARG A 261 -16.69 13.54 10.07
C ARG A 261 -16.32 15.02 9.96
N ARG A 262 -15.89 15.49 8.79
CA ARG A 262 -15.58 16.92 8.56
C ARG A 262 -16.81 17.79 8.78
N ARG A 263 -17.99 17.38 8.29
CA ARG A 263 -19.28 18.06 8.54
C ARG A 263 -19.62 18.11 10.03
N ARG A 264 -19.41 17.02 10.77
CA ARG A 264 -19.63 16.98 12.23
C ARG A 264 -18.69 17.91 12.98
N ILE A 265 -17.42 17.97 12.60
CA ILE A 265 -16.43 18.90 13.19
C ILE A 265 -16.86 20.34 12.89
N ALA A 266 -17.27 20.65 11.66
CA ALA A 266 -17.72 21.98 11.27
C ALA A 266 -19.05 22.42 11.93
N ARG A 267 -19.89 21.46 12.36
CA ARG A 267 -21.19 21.72 13.01
C ARG A 267 -21.15 21.65 14.55
N MET A 268 -20.01 21.30 15.15
CA MET A 268 -19.88 21.50 16.61
C MET A 268 -20.00 23.00 16.85
N PRO A 269 -20.96 23.46 17.68
CA PRO A 269 -21.04 24.87 18.02
C PRO A 269 -19.69 25.28 18.59
N GLU A 270 -19.10 26.36 18.09
CA GLU A 270 -17.88 26.95 18.68
C GLU A 270 -18.09 27.35 20.17
N GLU A 271 -19.31 27.27 20.71
CA GLU A 271 -19.69 27.91 21.98
C GLU A 271 -20.55 27.07 22.94
N LEU A 272 -20.30 25.76 23.07
CA LEU A 272 -20.78 25.02 24.25
C LEU A 272 -19.64 24.29 24.96
N HIS A 273 -18.61 25.04 25.30
CA HIS A 273 -17.71 24.63 26.38
C HIS A 273 -18.44 24.83 27.71
N SER A 274 -18.71 23.75 28.41
CA SER A 274 -19.09 23.84 29.82
C SER A 274 -17.97 24.55 30.59
N LEU A 275 -18.31 25.40 31.55
CA LEU A 275 -17.32 26.11 32.37
C LEU A 275 -16.98 25.29 33.61
N SER A 276 -15.71 25.25 33.98
CA SER A 276 -15.24 24.71 35.25
C SER A 276 -14.28 25.68 35.94
N LEU A 277 -14.05 25.49 37.23
CA LEU A 277 -12.98 26.20 37.95
C LEU A 277 -11.69 25.38 37.86
N GLY A 278 -10.56 26.05 37.64
CA GLY A 278 -9.24 25.43 37.60
C GLY A 278 -8.08 26.43 37.51
N ALA A 279 -6.94 25.98 36.98
CA ALA A 279 -5.71 26.78 36.84
C ALA A 279 -4.92 26.43 35.56
N GLU A 280 -5.56 25.80 34.57
CA GLU A 280 -4.91 25.46 33.30
C GLU A 280 -4.89 26.68 32.38
N LEU A 281 -3.73 27.33 32.27
CA LEU A 281 -3.55 28.56 31.47
C LEU A 281 -4.05 28.46 30.03
N GLU A 282 -3.87 27.31 29.39
CA GLU A 282 -4.29 27.05 28.00
C GLU A 282 -5.83 27.03 27.84
N ARG A 283 -6.57 26.87 28.93
CA ARG A 283 -8.03 26.70 28.94
C ARG A 283 -8.78 27.84 29.62
N LEU A 284 -8.07 28.82 30.18
CA LEU A 284 -8.69 29.96 30.86
C LEU A 284 -9.60 30.75 29.91
N LEU A 285 -10.71 31.26 30.44
CA LEU A 285 -11.54 32.20 29.70
C LEU A 285 -10.76 33.49 29.38
N PRO A 286 -11.04 34.16 28.24
CA PRO A 286 -10.41 35.43 27.89
C PRO A 286 -10.50 36.49 29.00
N VAL A 287 -11.59 36.49 29.78
CA VAL A 287 -11.79 37.43 30.91
C VAL A 287 -10.79 37.19 32.06
N GLU A 288 -10.39 35.94 32.32
CA GLU A 288 -9.41 35.61 33.36
C GLU A 288 -8.00 36.06 32.95
N LEU A 289 -7.68 36.00 31.65
CA LEU A 289 -6.39 36.42 31.11
C LEU A 289 -6.12 37.93 31.22
N VAL A 290 -7.17 38.74 31.43
CA VAL A 290 -7.02 40.19 31.67
C VAL A 290 -6.19 40.45 32.93
N GLY A 291 -6.37 39.63 33.98
CA GLY A 291 -5.58 39.74 35.21
C GLY A 291 -4.10 39.52 34.96
N LEU A 292 -3.73 38.55 34.11
CA LEU A 292 -2.36 38.27 33.70
C LEU A 292 -1.73 39.46 32.93
N ARG A 293 -2.48 40.09 32.02
CA ARG A 293 -2.00 41.26 31.27
C ARG A 293 -1.75 42.48 32.17
N CYS A 294 -2.37 42.53 33.34
CA CYS A 294 -2.19 43.60 34.32
C CYS A 294 -0.88 43.51 35.12
N ALA A 295 -0.01 42.52 34.87
CA ALA A 295 1.28 42.37 35.53
C ALA A 295 2.22 43.59 35.34
N ASN A 296 2.17 44.24 34.16
CA ASN A 296 3.10 45.31 33.76
C ASN A 296 2.46 46.70 33.66
N VAL A 297 1.32 46.92 34.35
CA VAL A 297 0.48 48.13 34.20
C VAL A 297 0.59 49.03 35.46
N PRO A 298 0.36 50.37 35.37
CA PRO A 298 0.45 51.28 36.52
C PRO A 298 -0.44 50.88 37.72
N SER A 299 -0.07 51.37 38.91
CA SER A 299 -0.50 50.93 40.25
C SER A 299 -2.01 50.69 40.47
N ARG A 300 -2.90 51.30 39.68
CA ARG A 300 -4.35 51.15 39.80
C ARG A 300 -4.90 49.79 39.36
N LEU A 301 -4.23 49.07 38.45
CA LEU A 301 -4.69 47.77 37.92
C LEU A 301 -3.93 46.58 38.52
N ARG A 302 -2.95 46.83 39.40
CA ARG A 302 -2.14 45.79 40.06
C ARG A 302 -2.97 44.90 41.01
N SER A 303 -4.11 45.38 41.49
CA SER A 303 -5.07 44.59 42.28
C SER A 303 -5.66 43.43 41.49
N LEU A 304 -5.94 43.62 40.19
CA LEU A 304 -6.48 42.57 39.31
C LEU A 304 -5.45 41.46 39.08
N TYR A 305 -4.17 41.82 38.95
CA TYR A 305 -3.09 40.83 38.85
C TYR A 305 -2.94 40.03 40.14
N ARG A 306 -3.04 40.68 41.31
CA ARG A 306 -3.00 39.98 42.61
C ARG A 306 -4.21 39.06 42.81
N ASP A 307 -5.40 39.51 42.40
CA ASP A 307 -6.61 38.69 42.45
C ASP A 307 -6.51 37.46 41.53
N PHE A 308 -5.98 37.65 40.31
CA PHE A 308 -5.66 36.56 39.40
C PHE A 308 -4.67 35.57 40.03
N LEU A 309 -3.56 36.03 40.62
CA LEU A 309 -2.59 35.14 41.27
C LEU A 309 -3.20 34.34 42.43
N ARG A 310 -4.06 34.97 43.24
CA ARG A 310 -4.78 34.28 44.32
C ARG A 310 -5.68 33.18 43.75
N ARG A 311 -6.55 33.53 42.79
CA ARG A 311 -7.50 32.59 42.17
C ARG A 311 -6.78 31.49 41.37
N PHE A 312 -5.63 31.79 40.77
CA PHE A 312 -4.76 30.81 40.11
C PHE A 312 -4.22 29.79 41.12
N ALA A 313 -3.68 30.25 42.25
CA ALA A 313 -3.17 29.39 43.31
C ALA A 313 -4.27 28.52 43.95
N GLU A 314 -5.47 29.07 44.10
CA GLU A 314 -6.64 28.41 44.67
C GLU A 314 -7.42 27.54 43.66
N ARG A 315 -7.01 27.50 42.38
CA ARG A 315 -7.71 26.80 41.28
C ARG A 315 -9.16 27.25 41.10
N GLN A 316 -9.41 28.56 41.26
CA GLN A 316 -10.72 29.21 41.16
C GLN A 316 -10.85 30.10 39.91
N LEU A 317 -10.02 29.91 38.89
CA LEU A 317 -10.16 30.61 37.62
C LEU A 317 -11.14 29.86 36.72
N SER A 318 -11.99 30.61 36.04
CA SER A 318 -12.94 30.04 35.07
C SER A 318 -12.18 29.55 33.84
N GLN A 319 -12.32 28.28 33.52
CA GLN A 319 -11.71 27.65 32.35
C GLN A 319 -12.74 26.85 31.56
N TYR A 320 -12.48 26.69 30.27
CA TYR A 320 -13.21 25.79 29.40
C TYR A 320 -12.99 24.34 29.86
N ARG A 321 -14.08 23.63 30.12
CA ARG A 321 -14.07 22.19 30.38
C ARG A 321 -14.12 21.46 29.05
N ILE A 322 -13.06 20.73 28.73
CA ILE A 322 -13.06 19.78 27.64
C ILE A 322 -13.63 18.48 28.22
N ASP A 323 -14.92 18.25 27.99
CA ASP A 323 -15.50 16.93 28.24
C ASP A 323 -14.83 15.97 27.25
N ALA A 324 -13.90 15.15 27.75
CA ALA A 324 -13.34 14.07 26.95
C ALA A 324 -14.52 13.20 26.48
N PRO A 325 -14.64 12.87 25.18
CA PRO A 325 -15.70 11.99 24.73
C PRO A 325 -15.63 10.71 25.56
N ALA A 326 -16.79 10.28 26.10
CA ALA A 326 -16.87 9.05 26.87
C ALA A 326 -16.17 7.93 26.09
N ALA A 327 -15.29 7.19 26.76
CA ALA A 327 -14.55 6.09 26.14
C ALA A 327 -15.56 5.16 25.44
N ARG A 328 -15.49 5.11 24.10
CA ARG A 328 -16.38 4.27 23.29
C ARG A 328 -16.02 2.81 23.53
N GLY A 329 -17.02 1.96 23.77
CA GLY A 329 -16.83 0.52 23.96
C GLY A 329 -16.45 -0.18 22.65
N PRO A 330 -16.26 -1.50 22.60
CA PRO A 330 -15.86 -2.21 21.38
C PRO A 330 -16.88 -2.06 20.23
N MET A 331 -16.40 -2.10 18.98
CA MET A 331 -17.22 -2.20 17.77
C MET A 331 -17.22 -3.65 17.29
N VAL A 332 -18.40 -4.22 17.09
CA VAL A 332 -18.56 -5.55 16.48
C VAL A 332 -19.34 -5.42 15.18
N VAL A 333 -18.85 -6.01 14.11
CA VAL A 333 -19.56 -6.06 12.82
C VAL A 333 -19.82 -7.51 12.46
N CYS A 334 -21.09 -7.90 12.37
CA CYS A 334 -21.52 -9.19 11.86
C CYS A 334 -21.94 -9.03 10.40
N LEU A 335 -21.31 -9.77 9.51
CA LEU A 335 -21.54 -9.74 8.07
C LEU A 335 -22.06 -11.10 7.60
N ASP A 336 -23.21 -11.09 6.95
CA ASP A 336 -23.81 -12.26 6.33
C ASP A 336 -22.99 -12.74 5.13
N GLY A 337 -22.43 -13.93 5.23
CA GLY A 337 -21.62 -14.60 4.22
C GLY A 337 -22.40 -15.64 3.41
N SER A 338 -23.73 -15.62 3.48
CA SER A 338 -24.60 -16.52 2.71
C SER A 338 -24.53 -16.30 1.20
N GLY A 339 -24.99 -17.29 0.44
CA GLY A 339 -25.00 -17.23 -1.02
C GLY A 339 -25.80 -16.06 -1.61
N SER A 340 -26.87 -15.58 -0.94
CA SER A 340 -27.68 -14.44 -1.42
C SER A 340 -26.91 -13.12 -1.46
N MET A 341 -25.92 -12.99 -0.60
CA MET A 341 -25.05 -11.82 -0.52
C MET A 341 -24.00 -11.80 -1.65
N GLN A 342 -23.80 -12.89 -2.40
CA GLN A 342 -22.71 -13.00 -3.36
C GLN A 342 -22.75 -11.89 -4.42
N GLY A 343 -21.58 -11.30 -4.71
CA GLY A 343 -21.44 -10.28 -5.75
C GLY A 343 -21.34 -8.87 -5.19
N SER A 344 -22.21 -7.96 -5.64
CA SER A 344 -22.15 -6.54 -5.24
C SER A 344 -22.51 -6.30 -3.78
N LYS A 345 -23.51 -7.02 -3.25
CA LYS A 345 -23.98 -6.91 -1.86
C LYS A 345 -22.84 -7.22 -0.88
N GLU A 346 -22.16 -8.35 -1.07
CA GLU A 346 -21.01 -8.76 -0.26
C GLU A 346 -19.84 -7.77 -0.36
N LEU A 347 -19.44 -7.37 -1.58
CA LEU A 347 -18.34 -6.41 -1.75
C LEU A 347 -18.61 -5.11 -0.99
N TRP A 348 -19.85 -4.64 -1.05
CA TRP A 348 -20.26 -3.44 -0.36
C TRP A 348 -20.32 -3.62 1.16
N ALA A 349 -20.90 -4.71 1.64
CA ALA A 349 -20.96 -5.02 3.08
C ALA A 349 -19.55 -5.10 3.68
N LYS A 350 -18.61 -5.73 2.96
CA LYS A 350 -17.19 -5.77 3.36
C LYS A 350 -16.55 -4.39 3.35
N ALA A 351 -16.84 -3.55 2.35
CA ALA A 351 -16.33 -2.18 2.30
C ALA A 351 -16.80 -1.36 3.51
N VAL A 352 -18.07 -1.50 3.93
CA VAL A 352 -18.60 -0.87 5.15
C VAL A 352 -17.86 -1.38 6.39
N ALA A 353 -17.72 -2.70 6.54
CA ALA A 353 -17.02 -3.31 7.67
C ALA A 353 -15.55 -2.88 7.77
N LEU A 354 -14.82 -2.87 6.65
CA LEU A 354 -13.43 -2.42 6.57
C LEU A 354 -13.28 -0.91 6.83
N THR A 355 -14.26 -0.11 6.40
CA THR A 355 -14.29 1.34 6.71
C THR A 355 -14.49 1.56 8.21
N LEU A 356 -15.38 0.79 8.84
CA LEU A 356 -15.58 0.85 10.30
C LEU A 356 -14.34 0.39 11.06
N MET A 357 -13.65 -0.64 10.59
CA MET A 357 -12.37 -1.08 11.14
C MET A 357 -11.33 0.06 11.13
N ASP A 358 -11.32 0.90 10.11
CA ASP A 358 -10.44 2.07 10.04
C ASP A 358 -10.88 3.24 10.90
N ILE A 359 -12.19 3.42 11.08
CA ILE A 359 -12.74 4.42 12.00
C ILE A 359 -12.37 4.03 13.45
N THR A 360 -12.61 2.79 13.85
CA THR A 360 -12.36 2.30 15.21
C THR A 360 -10.88 2.32 15.55
N ARG A 361 -10.00 2.00 14.59
CA ARG A 361 -8.54 2.14 14.76
C ARG A 361 -8.15 3.57 15.11
N ARG A 362 -8.70 4.57 14.42
CA ARG A 362 -8.42 5.99 14.72
C ARG A 362 -9.01 6.43 16.06
N GLU A 363 -10.14 5.86 16.44
CA GLU A 363 -10.80 6.08 17.73
C GLU A 363 -10.16 5.31 18.90
N ARG A 364 -9.13 4.49 18.62
CA ARG A 364 -8.48 3.60 19.59
C ARG A 364 -9.46 2.64 20.27
N ARG A 365 -10.44 2.18 19.49
CA ARG A 365 -11.55 1.34 19.88
C ARG A 365 -11.31 -0.08 19.38
N ALA A 366 -11.50 -1.08 20.23
CA ALA A 366 -11.37 -2.48 19.81
C ALA A 366 -12.41 -2.81 18.73
N PHE A 367 -12.03 -3.65 17.76
CA PHE A 367 -12.87 -4.06 16.64
C PHE A 367 -12.93 -5.58 16.54
N LEU A 368 -14.13 -6.12 16.30
CA LEU A 368 -14.34 -7.52 15.94
C LEU A 368 -15.21 -7.60 14.68
N GLY A 369 -14.65 -8.13 13.60
CA GLY A 369 -15.39 -8.48 12.39
C GLY A 369 -15.73 -9.97 12.41
N ILE A 370 -16.99 -10.31 12.18
CA ILE A 370 -17.50 -11.67 12.13
C ILE A 370 -18.14 -11.87 10.75
N ILE A 371 -17.67 -12.85 9.99
CA ILE A 371 -18.37 -13.34 8.79
C ILE A 371 -19.03 -14.67 9.17
N PHE A 372 -20.33 -14.78 8.94
CA PHE A 372 -21.12 -15.95 9.32
C PHE A 372 -21.83 -16.59 8.13
N SER A 373 -22.04 -17.90 8.23
CA SER A 373 -22.76 -18.73 7.27
C SER A 373 -23.30 -19.94 8.02
N ALA A 374 -24.54 -20.33 7.75
CA ALA A 374 -25.15 -21.48 8.42
C ALA A 374 -24.38 -22.76 8.10
N GLY A 375 -24.03 -23.51 9.15
CA GLY A 375 -23.29 -24.77 9.04
C GLY A 375 -21.77 -24.63 9.06
N ASP A 376 -21.24 -23.40 9.00
CA ASP A 376 -19.81 -23.12 9.08
C ASP A 376 -19.40 -22.50 10.43
N PRO A 377 -18.16 -22.70 10.90
CA PRO A 377 -17.65 -21.95 12.05
C PRO A 377 -17.55 -20.44 11.71
N LEU A 378 -17.81 -19.59 12.70
CA LEU A 378 -17.66 -18.14 12.55
C LEU A 378 -16.23 -17.77 12.15
N PHE A 379 -16.09 -16.96 11.10
CA PHE A 379 -14.80 -16.38 10.74
C PHE A 379 -14.63 -15.04 11.46
N GLU A 380 -13.67 -14.96 12.37
CA GLU A 380 -13.44 -13.78 13.22
C GLU A 380 -12.11 -13.08 12.90
N VAL A 381 -12.17 -11.76 12.85
CA VAL A 381 -11.01 -10.86 12.78
C VAL A 381 -11.07 -9.85 13.92
N ARG A 382 -10.10 -9.89 14.83
CA ARG A 382 -10.05 -9.02 16.01
C ARG A 382 -8.86 -8.07 15.93
N LEU A 383 -9.12 -6.78 16.12
CA LEU A 383 -8.10 -5.76 16.27
C LEU A 383 -8.23 -5.08 17.64
N GLU A 384 -7.11 -4.91 18.32
CA GLU A 384 -7.07 -4.21 19.60
C GLU A 384 -7.07 -2.69 19.41
N GLY A 385 -7.62 -1.96 20.38
CA GLY A 385 -7.73 -0.50 20.30
C GLY A 385 -6.40 0.25 20.43
N GLN A 386 -5.34 -0.39 20.93
CA GLN A 386 -4.00 0.18 21.03
C GLN A 386 -3.02 -0.65 20.21
N THR A 387 -2.22 0.01 19.38
CA THR A 387 -1.33 -0.65 18.41
C THR A 387 0.08 -0.07 18.46
N SER A 388 1.07 -0.96 18.43
CA SER A 388 2.50 -0.63 18.24
C SER A 388 2.87 -0.73 16.74
N ARG A 389 4.03 -0.21 16.31
CA ARG A 389 4.45 -0.30 14.89
C ARG A 389 4.49 -1.73 14.34
N ARG A 390 4.77 -2.74 15.17
CA ARG A 390 4.76 -4.17 14.79
C ARG A 390 3.36 -4.71 14.48
N SER A 391 2.30 -3.99 14.82
CA SER A 391 0.91 -4.39 14.58
C SER A 391 0.37 -3.95 13.21
N ALA A 392 1.08 -3.10 12.46
CA ALA A 392 0.60 -2.61 11.17
C ALA A 392 0.54 -3.69 10.07
N SER A 393 1.52 -4.60 9.99
CA SER A 393 1.52 -5.71 9.03
C SER A 393 0.47 -6.77 9.39
N TYR A 394 0.35 -7.11 10.69
CA TYR A 394 -0.68 -8.01 11.19
C TYR A 394 -2.09 -7.47 10.89
N GLU A 395 -2.35 -6.20 11.17
CA GLU A 395 -3.63 -5.56 10.89
C GLU A 395 -3.98 -5.57 9.40
N LEU A 396 -2.98 -5.40 8.52
CA LEU A 396 -3.19 -5.49 7.08
C LEU A 396 -3.52 -6.92 6.65
N ASP A 397 -2.80 -7.93 7.16
CA ASP A 397 -3.12 -9.33 6.87
C ASP A 397 -4.55 -9.67 7.32
N GLN A 398 -4.94 -9.25 8.52
CA GLN A 398 -6.30 -9.41 9.04
C GLN A 398 -7.36 -8.77 8.13
N LYS A 399 -7.11 -7.56 7.62
CA LYS A 399 -7.98 -6.90 6.63
C LYS A 399 -8.09 -7.69 5.33
N LEU A 400 -6.97 -8.20 4.82
CA LEU A 400 -6.94 -8.98 3.58
C LEU A 400 -7.67 -10.31 3.75
N ARG A 401 -7.45 -11.01 4.86
CA ARG A 401 -8.18 -12.24 5.18
C ARG A 401 -9.69 -11.99 5.27
N PHE A 402 -10.11 -10.89 5.92
CA PHE A 402 -11.51 -10.48 5.95
C PHE A 402 -12.08 -10.17 4.56
N ALA A 403 -11.30 -9.46 3.72
CA ALA A 403 -11.68 -9.12 2.36
C ALA A 403 -11.84 -10.35 1.46
N GLU A 404 -10.97 -11.34 1.60
CA GLU A 404 -10.92 -12.53 0.75
C GLU A 404 -11.94 -13.61 1.17
N HIS A 405 -12.20 -13.77 2.47
CA HIS A 405 -13.04 -14.84 2.99
C HIS A 405 -14.52 -14.68 2.63
N PHE A 406 -15.13 -15.68 2.00
CA PHE A 406 -16.58 -15.73 1.73
C PHE A 406 -17.04 -17.19 1.66
N PRO A 407 -17.79 -17.68 2.66
CA PRO A 407 -18.20 -19.09 2.74
C PRO A 407 -19.29 -19.48 1.74
N ALA A 408 -20.22 -18.57 1.40
CA ALA A 408 -21.31 -18.78 0.45
C ALA A 408 -22.32 -19.88 0.85
N GLY A 409 -22.54 -20.11 2.15
CA GLY A 409 -23.52 -21.09 2.64
C GLY A 409 -24.90 -20.50 2.96
N GLY A 410 -25.56 -21.03 3.98
CA GLY A 410 -26.88 -20.56 4.42
C GLY A 410 -26.81 -19.39 5.40
N THR A 411 -27.95 -19.01 5.99
CA THR A 411 -28.05 -17.88 6.93
C THR A 411 -28.48 -18.35 8.31
N ASP A 412 -27.71 -18.00 9.35
CA ASP A 412 -28.06 -18.16 10.76
C ASP A 412 -27.77 -16.86 11.51
N PHE A 413 -28.76 -16.35 12.25
CA PHE A 413 -28.63 -15.11 13.02
C PHE A 413 -28.26 -15.37 14.48
N GLU A 414 -28.56 -16.53 15.04
CA GLU A 414 -28.40 -16.74 16.48
C GLU A 414 -26.93 -16.83 16.89
N GLN A 415 -26.15 -17.65 16.19
CA GLN A 415 -24.74 -17.85 16.46
C GLN A 415 -23.93 -16.53 16.42
N PRO A 416 -24.02 -15.70 15.36
CA PRO A 416 -23.28 -14.43 15.32
C PRO A 416 -23.79 -13.40 16.35
N LEU A 417 -25.10 -13.32 16.62
CA LEU A 417 -25.64 -12.40 17.62
C LEU A 417 -25.18 -12.76 19.04
N ALA A 418 -25.18 -14.04 19.38
CA ALA A 418 -24.70 -14.52 20.67
C ALA A 418 -23.20 -14.19 20.85
N ARG A 419 -22.40 -14.42 19.82
CA ARG A 419 -20.97 -14.12 19.84
C ARG A 419 -20.69 -12.62 19.92
N ALA A 420 -21.44 -11.79 19.19
CA ALA A 420 -21.31 -10.34 19.23
C ALA A 420 -21.69 -9.78 20.61
N ALA A 421 -22.77 -10.29 21.21
CA ALA A 421 -23.18 -9.94 22.56
C ALA A 421 -22.11 -10.32 23.59
N GLN A 422 -21.48 -11.49 23.45
CA GLN A 422 -20.33 -11.87 24.28
C GLN A 422 -19.19 -10.85 24.12
N ALA A 423 -18.78 -10.54 22.88
CA ALA A 423 -17.66 -9.64 22.63
C ALA A 423 -17.85 -8.23 23.20
N VAL A 424 -19.07 -7.67 23.18
CA VAL A 424 -19.33 -6.34 23.76
C VAL A 424 -19.51 -6.37 25.28
N THR A 425 -19.69 -7.55 25.87
CA THR A 425 -19.84 -7.75 27.32
C THR A 425 -18.58 -8.32 27.97
N GLU A 426 -17.55 -8.65 27.18
CA GLU A 426 -16.21 -9.02 27.67
C GLU A 426 -15.58 -7.83 28.42
N GLY A 427 -15.26 -8.03 29.70
CA GLY A 427 -14.68 -7.02 30.59
C GLY A 427 -15.68 -5.96 31.07
N ASP A 428 -15.17 -4.85 31.60
CA ASP A 428 -16.00 -3.70 32.06
C ASP A 428 -16.33 -2.71 30.95
N CYS A 429 -16.35 -3.18 29.70
CA CYS A 429 -16.68 -2.36 28.54
C CYS A 429 -18.15 -1.90 28.61
N ARG A 430 -18.37 -0.59 28.38
CA ARG A 430 -19.69 0.02 28.23
C ARG A 430 -19.76 0.78 26.92
N HIS A 431 -20.96 1.02 26.41
CA HIS A 431 -21.17 1.80 25.18
C HIS A 431 -20.53 1.16 23.94
N GLY A 432 -20.61 -0.17 23.82
CA GLY A 432 -20.27 -0.87 22.58
C GLY A 432 -21.33 -0.66 21.49
N ASP A 433 -20.97 -0.95 20.25
CA ASP A 433 -21.90 -0.97 19.12
C ASP A 433 -21.72 -2.29 18.37
N ILE A 434 -22.85 -2.88 17.99
CA ILE A 434 -22.93 -4.03 17.10
C ILE A 434 -23.60 -3.55 15.82
N LEU A 435 -22.93 -3.71 14.68
CA LEU A 435 -23.53 -3.56 13.36
C LEU A 435 -23.77 -4.94 12.77
N PHE A 436 -25.01 -5.22 12.38
CA PHE A 436 -25.40 -6.48 11.76
C PHE A 436 -25.82 -6.23 10.31
N ILE A 437 -25.15 -6.86 9.34
CA ILE A 437 -25.34 -6.62 7.90
C ILE A 437 -25.83 -7.93 7.26
N SER A 438 -27.03 -7.91 6.68
CA SER A 438 -27.63 -9.07 6.01
C SER A 438 -28.69 -8.59 5.00
N ASP A 439 -28.98 -9.41 3.99
CA ASP A 439 -30.11 -9.24 3.08
C ASP A 439 -31.31 -10.14 3.42
N GLY A 440 -31.17 -10.93 4.50
CA GLY A 440 -31.71 -12.27 4.54
C GLY A 440 -33.17 -12.43 4.95
N GLN A 441 -33.50 -13.66 5.34
CA GLN A 441 -34.61 -14.03 6.22
C GLN A 441 -34.16 -15.23 7.08
N ALA A 442 -33.88 -15.02 8.37
CA ALA A 442 -33.61 -16.11 9.31
C ALA A 442 -34.32 -15.84 10.65
N PRO A 443 -34.93 -16.87 11.27
CA PRO A 443 -35.65 -16.71 12.53
C PRO A 443 -34.70 -16.52 13.70
N VAL A 444 -35.16 -15.78 14.71
CA VAL A 444 -34.45 -15.63 16.00
C VAL A 444 -35.39 -16.06 17.13
N SER A 445 -34.91 -16.92 18.02
CA SER A 445 -35.65 -17.36 19.20
C SER A 445 -35.95 -16.20 20.16
N GLU A 446 -37.11 -16.27 20.82
CA GLU A 446 -37.49 -15.30 21.86
C GLU A 446 -36.50 -15.28 23.02
N ASP A 447 -35.96 -16.45 23.41
CA ASP A 447 -34.97 -16.59 24.48
C ASP A 447 -33.72 -15.75 24.21
N LEU A 448 -33.22 -15.74 22.96
CA LEU A 448 -32.08 -14.92 22.57
C LEU A 448 -32.43 -13.43 22.58
N VAL A 449 -33.61 -13.05 22.06
CA VAL A 449 -34.07 -11.65 22.05
C VAL A 449 -34.15 -11.10 23.47
N ASP A 450 -34.73 -11.84 24.41
CA ASP A 450 -34.87 -11.41 25.80
C ASP A 450 -33.51 -11.33 26.51
N ARG A 451 -32.61 -12.27 26.22
CA ARG A 451 -31.23 -12.21 26.69
C ARG A 451 -30.50 -10.96 26.17
N LEU A 452 -30.65 -10.63 24.89
CA LEU A 452 -30.06 -9.43 24.30
C LEU A 452 -30.61 -8.16 24.95
N ARG A 453 -31.93 -8.07 25.19
CA ARG A 453 -32.55 -6.94 25.90
C ARG A 453 -32.01 -6.77 27.33
N ALA A 454 -31.77 -7.88 28.05
CA ALA A 454 -31.17 -7.84 29.38
C ALA A 454 -29.73 -7.32 29.33
N LEU A 455 -28.91 -7.82 28.39
CA LEU A 455 -27.52 -7.41 28.24
C LEU A 455 -27.39 -5.94 27.80
N LYS A 456 -28.23 -5.47 26.87
CA LYS A 456 -28.28 -4.06 26.44
C LYS A 456 -28.49 -3.11 27.61
N ARG A 457 -29.43 -3.44 28.51
CA ARG A 457 -29.71 -2.61 29.70
C ARG A 457 -28.51 -2.54 30.65
N ARG A 458 -27.78 -3.64 30.82
CA ARG A 458 -26.62 -3.73 31.72
C ARG A 458 -25.37 -3.03 31.18
N HIS A 459 -25.03 -3.27 29.92
CA HIS A 459 -23.76 -2.83 29.31
C HIS A 459 -23.90 -1.59 28.40
N ARG A 460 -25.14 -1.12 28.17
CA ARG A 460 -25.47 0.07 27.39
C ARG A 460 -24.91 0.06 25.95
N PHE A 461 -24.83 -1.12 25.34
CA PHE A 461 -24.48 -1.24 23.92
C PHE A 461 -25.71 -1.10 23.03
N LYS A 462 -25.47 -0.78 21.76
CA LYS A 462 -26.52 -0.68 20.72
C LYS A 462 -26.32 -1.75 19.65
N ILE A 463 -27.40 -2.30 19.12
CA ILE A 463 -27.42 -3.15 17.93
C ILE A 463 -28.09 -2.37 16.81
N ARG A 464 -27.39 -2.20 15.70
CA ARG A 464 -27.91 -1.58 14.48
C ARG A 464 -27.88 -2.59 13.36
N VAL A 465 -28.92 -2.62 12.55
CA VAL A 465 -29.02 -3.52 11.41
C VAL A 465 -28.95 -2.72 10.11
N LEU A 466 -28.17 -3.23 9.17
CA LEU A 466 -28.08 -2.75 7.80
C LEU A 466 -28.70 -3.80 6.88
N ASP A 467 -29.90 -3.49 6.40
CA ASP A 467 -30.67 -4.33 5.49
C ASP A 467 -30.32 -3.97 4.04
N VAL A 468 -29.69 -4.92 3.33
CA VAL A 468 -29.08 -4.70 2.01
C VAL A 468 -30.07 -4.90 0.85
N ASP A 469 -31.16 -5.64 1.03
CA ASP A 469 -32.13 -5.93 -0.06
C ASP A 469 -33.50 -5.32 0.18
N ALA A 470 -33.69 -4.68 1.34
CA ALA A 470 -34.86 -3.86 1.63
C ALA A 470 -36.20 -4.63 1.63
N ASP A 471 -36.16 -5.94 1.88
CA ASP A 471 -37.32 -6.82 1.96
C ASP A 471 -38.15 -6.52 3.23
N GLN A 472 -39.48 -6.40 3.09
CA GLN A 472 -40.35 -6.01 4.20
C GLN A 472 -40.49 -7.08 5.29
N HIS A 473 -40.44 -8.37 4.93
CA HIS A 473 -40.55 -9.48 5.89
C HIS A 473 -39.24 -9.68 6.65
N ALA A 474 -38.11 -9.59 5.96
CA ALA A 474 -36.77 -9.62 6.55
C ALA A 474 -36.61 -8.60 7.69
N ARG A 475 -37.13 -7.38 7.47
CA ARG A 475 -37.06 -6.29 8.45
C ARG A 475 -37.82 -6.56 9.74
N HIS A 476 -38.92 -7.30 9.67
CA HIS A 476 -39.72 -7.58 10.87
C HIS A 476 -38.92 -8.41 11.87
N GLU A 477 -38.24 -9.47 11.39
CA GLU A 477 -37.39 -10.30 12.25
C GLU A 477 -36.19 -9.52 12.80
N MET A 478 -35.53 -8.73 11.96
CA MET A 478 -34.39 -7.90 12.37
C MET A 478 -34.78 -6.83 13.40
N ALA A 479 -35.98 -6.26 13.29
CA ALA A 479 -36.49 -5.25 14.23
C ALA A 479 -36.75 -5.81 15.64
N ARG A 480 -36.92 -7.13 15.81
CA ARG A 480 -37.16 -7.74 17.13
C ARG A 480 -35.98 -7.56 18.09
N PHE A 481 -34.75 -7.53 17.57
CA PHE A 481 -33.52 -7.40 18.36
C PHE A 481 -32.73 -6.11 18.10
N ALA A 482 -32.95 -5.40 16.98
CA ALA A 482 -32.23 -4.17 16.66
C ALA A 482 -32.78 -2.94 17.40
N ASP A 483 -31.91 -1.96 17.68
CA ASP A 483 -32.31 -0.63 18.14
C ASP A 483 -32.65 0.30 16.97
N SER A 484 -32.06 0.04 15.80
CA SER A 484 -32.36 0.74 14.54
C SER A 484 -32.10 -0.18 13.35
N VAL A 485 -32.99 -0.14 12.35
CA VAL A 485 -32.82 -0.84 11.07
C VAL A 485 -32.71 0.20 9.96
N THR A 486 -31.61 0.22 9.25
CA THR A 486 -31.37 1.09 8.10
C THR A 486 -31.39 0.25 6.84
N ALA A 487 -32.36 0.51 5.97
CA ALA A 487 -32.41 -0.15 4.67
C ALA A 487 -31.65 0.65 3.63
N VAL A 488 -30.80 -0.02 2.85
CA VAL A 488 -30.03 0.61 1.79
C VAL A 488 -30.42 -0.03 0.46
N LYS A 489 -31.34 0.63 -0.25
CA LYS A 489 -31.74 0.25 -1.62
C LYS A 489 -30.73 0.71 -2.67
N ASP A 490 -30.03 1.81 -2.39
CA ASP A 490 -29.03 2.37 -3.28
C ASP A 490 -27.72 2.57 -2.52
N LEU A 491 -26.70 1.84 -2.98
CA LEU A 491 -25.45 1.55 -2.27
C LEU A 491 -24.52 2.78 -2.15
N ALA A 492 -24.97 3.96 -2.58
CA ALA A 492 -24.26 5.24 -2.56
C ALA A 492 -25.03 6.39 -1.88
N GLY A 493 -26.14 6.10 -1.18
CA GLY A 493 -27.03 7.12 -0.61
C GLY A 493 -26.60 7.75 0.72
N ASP A 494 -27.22 8.88 1.06
CA ASP A 494 -27.02 9.66 2.29
C ASP A 494 -27.17 8.86 3.60
N SER A 495 -27.96 7.78 3.58
CA SER A 495 -28.23 6.90 4.74
C SER A 495 -26.98 6.25 5.32
N LEU A 496 -25.98 5.94 4.49
CA LEU A 496 -24.69 5.44 4.96
C LEU A 496 -23.87 6.50 5.67
N GLY A 497 -23.96 7.75 5.20
CA GLY A 497 -23.30 8.87 5.83
C GLY A 497 -23.81 9.09 7.26
N GLU A 498 -25.12 8.98 7.45
CA GLU A 498 -25.75 9.05 8.78
C GLU A 498 -25.33 7.87 9.68
N LEU A 499 -25.20 6.66 9.11
CA LEU A 499 -24.70 5.49 9.84
C LEU A 499 -23.27 5.72 10.35
N PHE A 500 -22.35 6.20 9.51
CA PHE A 500 -20.99 6.53 9.94
C PHE A 500 -20.94 7.67 10.96
N GLY A 501 -21.80 8.69 10.81
CA GLY A 501 -21.85 9.82 11.75
C GLY A 501 -22.40 9.46 13.13
N SER A 502 -23.28 8.46 13.20
CA SER A 502 -23.95 8.01 14.43
C SER A 502 -23.19 6.93 15.21
N LEU A 503 -22.26 6.21 14.57
CA LEU A 503 -21.37 5.22 15.20
C LEU A 503 -20.22 5.90 15.94
#